data_AF-A0A2R6F8G3-F1
#
_entry.id   AF-A0A2R6F8G3-F1
#
_cell.length_a   1.000
_cell.length_b   1.000
_cell.length_c   1.000
_cell.angle_alpha   90.00
_cell.angle_beta   90.00
_cell.angle_gamma   90.00
#
_symmetry.space_group_name_H-M   'P 1'
#
loop_
_entity.id
_entity.type
_entity.pdbx_description
1 polymer ?
#
loop_
_entity_poly.entity_id
_entity_poly.type
_entity_poly.pdbx_seq_one_letter_code
_entity_poly.pdbx_strand_id
1 'polypeptide(L)' 'RDEIDEFFSTYKNLEKGKEVETLGWEDRQAAMAAIEHARDLYDEHFD' A
#
# COMPACT_ATOMS: atom_id res chain seq x y z
N ARG A 1 -4.75 10.35 -9.12
CA ARG A 1 -4.67 8.88 -9.29
C ARG A 1 -3.49 8.61 -10.21
N ASP A 2 -3.57 9.06 -11.46
CA ASP A 2 -2.54 8.86 -12.48
C ASP A 2 -1.12 9.27 -12.06
N GLU A 3 -0.91 10.46 -11.48
CA GLU A 3 0.42 10.88 -11.01
C GLU A 3 0.96 10.00 -9.86
N ILE A 4 0.06 9.57 -8.96
CA ILE A 4 0.44 8.70 -7.85
C ILE A 4 0.74 7.29 -8.37
N ASP A 5 -0.03 6.79 -9.33
CA ASP A 5 0.22 5.51 -9.99
C ASP A 5 1.55 5.51 -10.73
N GLU A 6 1.84 6.58 -11.47
CA GLU A 6 3.11 6.76 -12.20
C GLU A 6 4.31 6.86 -11.25
N PHE A 7 4.14 7.48 -10.09
CA PHE A 7 5.19 7.49 -9.07
C PHE A 7 5.51 6.07 -8.61
N PHE A 8 4.50 5.29 -8.21
CA PHE A 8 4.73 3.93 -7.71
C PHE A 8 5.24 2.95 -8.78
N SER A 9 4.88 3.16 -10.05
CA SER A 9 5.36 2.34 -11.16
C SER A 9 6.83 2.61 -11.52
N THR A 10 7.38 3.78 -11.19
CA THR A 10 8.72 4.18 -11.67
C THR A 10 9.79 4.35 -10.60
N TYR A 11 9.42 4.68 -9.35
CA TYR A 11 10.39 5.15 -8.35
C TYR A 11 11.46 4.12 -7.96
N LYS A 12 11.20 2.82 -8.18
CA LYS A 12 12.12 1.72 -7.85
C LYS A 12 12.90 1.17 -9.04
N ASN A 13 12.80 1.77 -10.23
CA ASN A 13 13.43 1.25 -11.45
C ASN A 13 14.96 1.09 -11.37
N LEU A 14 15.61 1.82 -10.46
CA LEU A 14 17.06 1.75 -10.24
C LEU A 14 17.46 0.96 -8.99
N GLU A 15 16.50 0.42 -8.24
CA GLU A 15 16.72 -0.36 -7.03
C GLU A 15 16.77 -1.86 -7.37
N LYS A 16 17.97 -2.40 -7.63
CA LYS A 16 18.15 -3.80 -8.00
C LYS A 16 17.50 -4.74 -6.97
N GLY A 17 16.62 -5.62 -7.45
CA GLY A 17 15.93 -6.61 -6.62
C GLY A 17 14.64 -6.12 -5.95
N LYS A 18 14.15 -4.92 -6.33
CA LYS A 18 12.85 -4.43 -5.89
C LYS A 18 11.96 -4.12 -7.09
N GLU A 19 10.68 -4.42 -6.91
CA GLU A 19 9.62 -4.15 -7.88
C GLU A 19 8.35 -3.72 -7.14
N VAL A 20 7.43 -3.10 -7.87
CA VAL A 20 6.10 -2.72 -7.40
C VAL A 20 5.11 -2.97 -8.53
N GLU A 21 3.93 -3.46 -8.15
CA GLU A 21 2.76 -3.61 -9.01
C GLU A 21 1.59 -2.85 -8.39
N THR A 22 0.95 -1.99 -9.17
CA THR A 22 -0.26 -1.27 -8.74
C THR A 22 -1.49 -2.11 -9.05
N LEU A 23 -2.22 -2.56 -8.01
CA LEU A 23 -3.40 -3.41 -8.16
C LEU A 23 -4.72 -2.64 -8.38
N GLY A 24 -4.67 -1.30 -8.34
CA GLY A 24 -5.81 -0.40 -8.56
C GLY A 24 -6.16 0.45 -7.35
N TRP A 25 -7.19 1.29 -7.51
CA TRP A 25 -7.70 2.18 -6.47
C TRP A 25 -8.99 1.65 -5.88
N GLU A 26 -9.04 1.58 -4.56
CA GLU A 26 -10.25 1.29 -3.81
C GLU A 26 -10.88 2.56 -3.22
N ASP A 27 -12.04 2.39 -2.58
CA ASP A 27 -12.79 3.50 -2.01
C ASP A 27 -12.42 3.79 -0.54
N ARG A 28 -13.14 4.73 0.06
CA ARG A 28 -12.94 5.13 1.45
C ARG A 28 -13.19 3.98 2.44
N GLN A 29 -14.17 3.11 2.16
CA GLN A 29 -14.51 2.03 3.09
C GLN A 29 -13.39 1.00 3.14
N ALA A 30 -12.83 0.63 1.98
CA ALA A 30 -11.67 -0.24 1.90
C ALA A 30 -10.46 0.35 2.66
N ALA A 31 -10.20 1.65 2.49
CA ALA A 31 -9.11 2.33 3.21
C ALA A 31 -9.29 2.29 4.74
N MET A 32 -10.52 2.50 5.26
CA MET A 32 -10.79 2.43 6.69
C MET A 32 -10.64 0.99 7.22
N ALA A 33 -11.11 -0.01 6.47
CA ALA A 33 -10.97 -1.41 6.85
C ALA A 33 -9.50 -1.86 6.95
N ALA A 34 -8.65 -1.41 6.01
CA ALA A 34 -7.22 -1.69 6.07
C ALA A 34 -6.54 -1.07 7.31
N ILE A 35 -6.97 0.14 7.72
CA ILE A 35 -6.46 0.81 8.93
C ILE A 35 -6.86 0.04 10.20
N GLU A 36 -8.13 -0.35 10.32
CA GLU A 36 -8.63 -1.10 11.48
C GLU A 36 -7.93 -2.46 11.58
N HIS A 37 -7.84 -3.21 10.48
CA HIS A 37 -7.16 -4.50 10.44
C HIS A 37 -5.66 -4.40 10.81
N ALA A 38 -4.96 -3.35 10.34
CA ALA A 38 -3.56 -3.15 10.70
C ALA A 38 -3.36 -2.83 12.19
N ARG A 39 -4.34 -2.18 12.84
CA ARG A 39 -4.31 -1.92 14.29
C ARG A 39 -4.55 -3.21 15.08
N ASP A 40 -5.53 -4.01 14.68
CA ASP A 40 -5.80 -5.30 15.33
C ASP A 40 -4.57 -6.22 15.28
N LEU A 41 -3.87 -6.27 14.13
CA LEU A 41 -2.61 -7.03 13.98
C LEU A 41 -1.49 -6.50 14.88
N TYR A 42 -1.44 -5.19 15.12
CA TYR A 42 -0.46 -4.61 16.03
C TYR A 42 -0.75 -5.06 17.46
N ASP A 43 -2.00 -4.89 17.91
CA ASP A 43 -2.44 -5.27 19.25
C ASP A 43 -2.23 -6.78 19.48
N GLU A 44 -2.46 -7.64 18.47
CA GLU A 44 -2.22 -9.10 18.55
C GLU A 44 -0.74 -9.46 18.74
N HIS A 45 0.16 -8.72 18.11
CA HIS A 45 1.58 -9.10 18.03
C HIS A 45 2.48 -8.37 19.03
N PHE A 46 2.04 -7.23 19.59
CA PHE A 46 2.91 -6.33 20.34
C PHE A 46 2.38 -5.83 21.68
N ASP A 47 1.08 -5.95 21.98
CA ASP A 47 0.48 -5.57 23.28
C ASP A 47 0.26 -6.79 24.21
#